data_AF-A0A1Y3X8U9-F1
#
_entry.id   AF-A0A1Y3X8U9-F1
#
_cell.length_a   1.000
_cell.length_b   1.000
_cell.length_c   1.000
_cell.angle_alpha   90.00
_cell.angle_beta   90.00
_cell.angle_gamma   90.00
#
_symmetry.space_group_name_H-M   'P 1'
#
loop_
_entity.id
_entity.type
_entity.pdbx_description
1 polymer ?
#
loop_
_entity_poly.entity_id
_entity_poly.type
_entity_poly.pdbx_seq_one_letter_code
_entity_poly.pdbx_strand_id
1 'polypeptide(L)'
;MPVVGQVVSVAHTSSGHAAATTTGTVWNQTNTPAEGYKGLYRKEYASQKGKAYDRYDENTGVFTQYVDKRTGRNCNGEIYDEAKGPVSTVAGGQVQITSTKSSVGLNANAGVGIIAGTSVSIEAGGFVSIEAGGGMSIAAGGDLDLSVTKKMSAEIKEGLEVEVEGGEAKITINGTVITVTEAGDVSVKSPTKIELEAPEIKATAETGDIEIQGISLVNHTHNDGAVKKPDQ
;
A
#
# COMPACT_ATOMS: atom_id res chain seq x y z
N MET A 1 7.54 43.14 -15.81
CA MET A 1 7.78 44.33 -16.65
C MET A 1 7.45 45.56 -15.80
N PRO A 2 8.30 46.61 -15.81
CA PRO A 2 8.01 47.84 -15.08
C PRO A 2 6.66 48.43 -15.53
N VAL A 3 5.88 48.99 -14.61
CA VAL A 3 4.62 49.65 -14.97
C VAL A 3 4.89 51.04 -15.54
N VAL A 4 3.97 51.56 -16.36
CA VAL A 4 4.07 52.93 -16.91
C VAL A 4 4.25 53.92 -15.76
N GLY A 5 5.28 54.77 -15.85
CA GLY A 5 5.64 55.74 -14.81
C GLY A 5 6.71 55.27 -13.81
N GLN A 6 7.16 54.01 -13.86
CA GLN A 6 8.29 53.56 -13.03
C GLN A 6 9.64 54.01 -13.60
N VAL A 7 10.53 54.44 -12.70
CA VAL A 7 11.94 54.69 -13.03
C VAL A 7 12.67 53.36 -13.16
N VAL A 8 13.31 53.17 -14.30
CA VAL A 8 14.06 51.96 -14.65
C VAL A 8 15.51 52.30 -14.93
N SER A 9 16.40 51.37 -14.61
CA SER A 9 17.79 51.46 -15.05
C SER A 9 17.92 50.76 -16.41
N VAL A 10 18.59 51.42 -17.34
CA VAL A 10 18.78 50.96 -18.72
C VAL A 10 20.27 50.93 -19.01
N ALA A 11 20.79 49.74 -19.32
CA ALA A 11 22.17 49.58 -19.75
C ALA A 11 22.25 49.66 -21.28
N HIS A 12 22.99 50.64 -21.79
CA HIS A 12 23.29 50.78 -23.22
C HIS A 12 24.57 50.00 -23.56
N THR A 13 24.50 49.08 -24.52
CA THR A 13 25.70 48.40 -25.05
C THR A 13 26.40 49.27 -26.09
N SER A 14 27.74 49.29 -26.08
CA SER A 14 28.57 50.16 -26.93
C SER A 14 28.52 49.85 -28.43
N SER A 15 27.86 48.77 -28.85
CA SER A 15 27.83 48.28 -30.24
C SER A 15 26.78 48.93 -31.16
N GLY A 16 26.19 50.07 -30.77
CA GLY A 16 25.44 50.97 -31.65
C GLY A 16 24.11 50.45 -32.23
N HIS A 17 23.79 49.16 -32.05
CA HIS A 17 22.47 48.61 -32.37
C HIS A 17 21.59 48.71 -31.13
N ALA A 18 20.34 49.15 -31.31
CA ALA A 18 19.38 49.56 -30.29
C ALA A 18 18.86 48.42 -29.38
N ALA A 19 19.76 47.60 -28.82
CA ALA A 19 19.46 46.58 -27.81
C ALA A 19 19.93 47.08 -26.44
N ALA A 20 19.15 47.96 -25.82
CA ALA A 20 19.34 48.29 -24.41
C ALA A 20 18.65 47.23 -23.54
N THR A 21 19.29 46.83 -22.44
CA THR A 21 18.66 45.89 -21.48
C THR A 21 18.09 46.67 -20.31
N THR A 22 16.78 46.59 -20.11
CA THR A 22 16.13 47.13 -18.91
C THR A 22 16.46 46.24 -17.72
N THR A 23 17.28 46.73 -16.78
CA THR A 23 17.72 45.96 -15.62
C THR A 23 16.66 45.88 -14.51
N GLY A 24 15.53 46.57 -14.69
CA GLY A 24 14.38 46.56 -13.77
C GLY A 24 14.13 47.92 -13.11
N THR A 25 13.19 47.92 -12.16
CA THR A 25 12.83 49.11 -11.38
C THR A 25 13.95 49.46 -10.40
N VAL A 26 14.33 50.74 -10.34
CA VAL A 26 15.42 51.20 -9.48
C VAL A 26 14.97 51.27 -8.02
N TRP A 27 15.88 50.98 -7.09
CA TRP A 27 15.66 51.20 -5.67
C TRP A 27 15.71 52.69 -5.35
N ASN A 28 14.75 53.18 -4.57
CA ASN A 28 14.72 54.56 -4.09
C ASN A 28 13.96 54.62 -2.75
N GLN A 29 13.71 55.82 -2.24
CA GLN A 29 13.04 56.02 -0.94
C GLN A 29 11.62 55.44 -0.88
N THR A 30 10.92 55.34 -2.02
CA THR A 30 9.54 54.82 -2.08
C THR A 30 9.48 53.35 -2.54
N ASN A 31 10.53 52.86 -3.22
CA ASN A 31 10.67 51.52 -3.73
C ASN A 31 11.91 50.83 -3.14
N THR A 32 11.86 50.56 -1.84
CA THR A 32 12.89 49.81 -1.12
C THR A 32 12.79 48.30 -1.39
N PRO A 33 13.87 47.51 -1.30
CA PRO A 33 13.75 46.06 -1.35
C PRO A 33 12.88 45.51 -0.20
N ALA A 34 12.30 44.32 -0.38
CA ALA A 34 11.46 43.69 0.66
C ALA A 34 12.26 43.32 1.93
N GLU A 35 13.54 42.98 1.76
CA GLU A 35 14.51 42.65 2.81
C GLU A 35 15.91 42.97 2.27
N GLY A 36 16.88 43.23 3.16
CA GLY A 36 18.24 43.56 2.75
C GLY A 36 19.26 43.51 3.89
N TYR A 37 20.26 42.65 3.75
CA TYR A 37 21.46 42.57 4.60
C TYR A 37 22.58 41.87 3.82
N LYS A 38 23.81 41.93 4.35
CA LYS A 38 24.98 41.30 3.73
C LYS A 38 24.78 39.78 3.63
N GLY A 39 25.00 39.21 2.44
CA GLY A 39 24.84 37.78 2.18
C GLY A 39 23.45 37.36 1.68
N LEU A 40 22.50 38.30 1.52
CA LEU A 40 21.18 38.02 0.97
C LEU A 40 21.12 38.32 -0.53
N TYR A 41 20.68 37.35 -1.32
CA TYR A 41 20.25 37.54 -2.70
C TYR A 41 18.75 37.28 -2.83
N ARG A 42 18.01 38.24 -3.38
CA ARG A 42 16.57 38.12 -3.62
C ARG A 42 16.18 38.74 -4.96
N LYS A 43 15.48 37.96 -5.79
CA LYS A 43 14.95 38.41 -7.07
C LYS A 43 13.42 38.32 -7.06
N GLU A 44 12.77 39.47 -7.11
CA GLU A 44 11.32 39.57 -7.27
C GLU A 44 10.94 39.37 -8.75
N TYR A 45 9.90 38.57 -8.99
CA TYR A 45 9.34 38.34 -10.32
C TYR A 45 8.01 39.08 -10.55
N ALA A 46 7.29 39.41 -9.47
CA ALA A 46 6.01 40.08 -9.52
C ALA A 46 6.13 41.61 -9.36
N SER A 47 5.12 42.36 -9.83
CA SER A 47 5.04 43.81 -9.63
C SER A 47 4.77 44.20 -8.17
N GLN A 48 4.15 43.31 -7.41
CA GLN A 48 3.96 43.40 -5.96
C GLN A 48 4.95 42.48 -5.25
N LYS A 49 5.68 43.02 -4.26
CA LYS A 49 6.70 42.29 -3.50
C LYS A 49 6.10 41.09 -2.78
N GLY A 50 6.85 39.99 -2.75
CA GLY A 50 6.47 38.80 -1.99
C GLY A 50 5.43 37.91 -2.67
N LYS A 51 4.97 38.24 -3.88
CA LYS A 51 4.03 37.41 -4.65
C LYS A 51 4.72 36.28 -5.40
N ALA A 52 5.91 36.53 -5.94
CA ALA A 52 6.73 35.53 -6.60
C ALA A 52 8.21 35.95 -6.53
N TYR A 53 9.10 35.09 -6.02
CA TYR A 53 10.51 35.42 -5.86
C TYR A 53 11.40 34.17 -5.72
N ASP A 54 12.67 34.36 -6.07
CA ASP A 54 13.77 33.50 -5.61
C ASP A 54 14.57 34.23 -4.52
N ARG A 55 14.96 33.50 -3.48
CA ARG A 55 15.69 34.02 -2.33
C ARG A 55 16.80 33.05 -1.93
N TYR A 56 18.01 33.55 -1.74
CA TYR A 56 19.15 32.83 -1.18
C TYR A 56 19.74 33.63 -0.02
N ASP A 57 19.97 32.99 1.12
CA ASP A 57 20.60 33.59 2.29
C ASP A 57 21.87 32.83 2.66
N GLU A 58 23.02 33.48 2.48
CA GLU A 58 24.34 32.89 2.72
C GLU A 58 24.59 32.53 4.19
N ASN A 59 23.95 33.23 5.13
CA ASN A 59 24.14 32.94 6.56
C ASN A 59 23.48 31.62 6.96
N THR A 60 22.45 31.20 6.23
CA THR A 60 21.70 29.96 6.48
C THR A 60 21.91 28.89 5.41
N GLY A 61 22.42 29.27 4.23
CA GLY A 61 22.53 28.42 3.05
C GLY A 61 21.18 28.08 2.40
N VAL A 62 20.08 28.73 2.81
CA VAL A 62 18.73 28.37 2.34
C VAL A 62 18.40 29.07 1.04
N PHE A 63 18.05 28.27 0.03
CA PHE A 63 17.40 28.74 -1.19
C PHE A 63 15.89 28.50 -1.13
N THR A 64 15.09 29.47 -1.58
CA THR A 64 13.63 29.38 -1.61
C THR A 64 13.11 29.93 -2.92
N GLN A 65 12.28 29.13 -3.58
CA GLN A 65 11.42 29.56 -4.68
C GLN A 65 10.00 29.66 -4.15
N TYR A 66 9.39 30.84 -4.24
CA TYR A 66 8.04 31.07 -3.73
C TYR A 66 7.16 31.69 -4.80
N VAL A 67 5.90 31.24 -4.86
CA VAL A 67 4.82 31.88 -5.60
C VAL A 67 3.51 31.63 -4.85
N ASP A 68 2.62 32.63 -4.83
CA ASP A 68 1.34 32.56 -4.10
C ASP A 68 0.23 31.77 -4.82
N LYS A 69 0.50 31.31 -6.05
CA LYS A 69 -0.46 30.58 -6.90
C LYS A 69 0.06 29.21 -7.33
N ARG A 70 0.88 29.14 -8.37
CA ARG A 70 1.35 27.88 -8.96
C ARG A 70 2.79 28.00 -9.44
N THR A 71 3.64 27.09 -8.96
CA THR A 71 4.93 26.79 -9.59
C THR A 71 4.72 25.69 -10.61
N GLY A 72 5.24 25.87 -11.82
CA GLY A 72 5.23 24.85 -12.87
C GLY A 72 6.65 24.61 -13.38
N ARG A 73 7.01 23.34 -13.59
CA ARG A 73 8.21 22.94 -14.33
C ARG A 73 7.74 22.16 -15.57
N ASN A 74 7.87 22.77 -16.74
CA ASN A 74 7.57 22.13 -18.01
C ASN A 74 8.85 22.09 -18.84
N CYS A 75 9.27 20.89 -19.24
CA CYS A 75 10.53 20.68 -19.94
C CYS A 75 10.29 19.67 -21.06
N ASN A 76 10.79 19.97 -22.26
CA ASN A 76 10.80 19.01 -23.38
C ASN A 76 11.93 17.99 -23.24
N GLY A 77 12.95 18.30 -22.44
CA GLY A 77 14.05 17.41 -22.10
C GLY A 77 13.84 16.76 -20.73
N GLU A 78 14.92 16.63 -19.99
CA GLU A 78 14.93 16.03 -18.65
C GLU A 78 14.76 17.08 -17.55
N ILE A 79 14.11 16.67 -16.45
CA ILE A 79 14.19 17.36 -15.17
C ILE A 79 14.91 16.40 -14.22
N TYR A 80 16.04 16.85 -13.66
CA TYR A 80 16.87 16.07 -12.75
C TYR A 80 16.99 16.79 -11.41
N ASP A 81 16.54 16.15 -10.34
CA ASP A 81 16.65 16.63 -8.96
C ASP A 81 17.47 15.62 -8.16
N GLU A 82 18.63 16.04 -7.64
CA GLU A 82 19.47 15.23 -6.75
C GLU A 82 19.74 16.00 -5.46
N ALA A 83 19.57 15.33 -4.33
CA ALA A 83 20.01 15.82 -3.03
C ALA A 83 20.94 14.78 -2.38
N LYS A 84 22.06 15.24 -1.81
CA LYS A 84 22.91 14.38 -0.96
C LYS A 84 22.29 14.12 0.41
N GLY A 85 21.43 15.03 0.85
CA GLY A 85 20.58 14.89 2.02
C GLY A 85 19.17 14.41 1.66
N PRO A 86 18.22 14.48 2.61
CA PRO A 86 16.85 14.05 2.38
C PRO A 86 16.10 14.98 1.41
N VAL A 87 15.14 14.40 0.69
CA VAL A 87 14.12 15.13 -0.07
C VAL A 87 12.77 14.92 0.60
N SER A 88 11.95 15.97 0.71
CA SER A 88 10.62 15.92 1.32
C SER A 88 9.61 16.65 0.45
N THR A 89 8.44 16.05 0.27
CA THR A 89 7.30 16.64 -0.45
C THR A 89 6.10 16.64 0.48
N VAL A 90 5.53 17.81 0.74
CA VAL A 90 4.36 17.97 1.61
C VAL A 90 3.31 18.78 0.85
N ALA A 91 2.07 18.29 0.80
CA ALA A 91 0.94 18.96 0.18
C ALA A 91 -0.25 18.97 1.15
N GLY A 92 -0.98 20.09 1.20
CA GLY A 92 -2.25 20.16 1.93
C GLY A 92 -3.42 19.46 1.20
N GLY A 93 -3.20 19.06 -0.06
CA GLY A 93 -4.10 18.24 -0.86
C GLY A 93 -3.37 16.98 -1.33
N GLN A 94 -3.51 16.62 -2.61
CA GLN A 94 -2.86 15.42 -3.16
C GLN A 94 -1.42 15.67 -3.62
N VAL A 95 -0.58 14.64 -3.49
CA VAL A 95 0.63 14.45 -4.28
C VAL A 95 0.33 13.39 -5.34
N GLN A 96 0.43 13.73 -6.62
CA GLN A 96 0.14 12.82 -7.72
C GLN A 96 1.37 12.68 -8.62
N ILE A 97 1.70 11.43 -8.97
CA ILE A 97 2.78 11.08 -9.89
C ILE A 97 2.16 10.22 -10.99
N THR A 98 2.28 10.67 -12.23
CA THR A 98 1.70 9.98 -13.39
C THR A 98 2.76 9.85 -14.48
N SER A 99 3.02 8.61 -14.90
CA SER A 99 3.79 8.32 -16.11
C SER A 99 2.82 7.81 -17.19
N THR A 100 2.75 8.48 -18.33
CA THR A 100 1.78 8.15 -19.39
C THR A 100 2.32 7.22 -20.47
N LYS A 101 3.63 6.98 -20.48
CA LYS A 101 4.32 6.21 -21.53
C LYS A 101 5.24 5.12 -20.98
N SER A 102 5.55 5.15 -19.69
CA SER A 102 6.55 4.25 -19.08
C SER A 102 6.10 3.92 -17.66
N SER A 103 7.03 3.91 -16.70
CA SER A 103 6.80 3.51 -15.32
C SER A 103 7.05 4.65 -14.33
N VAL A 104 6.65 4.40 -13.10
CA VAL A 104 7.12 5.09 -11.90
C VAL A 104 7.83 4.03 -11.06
N GLY A 105 9.05 4.31 -10.61
CA GLY A 105 9.86 3.38 -9.81
C GLY A 105 10.23 3.97 -8.47
N LEU A 106 10.25 3.12 -7.43
CA LEU A 106 10.75 3.43 -6.11
C LEU A 106 11.82 2.39 -5.76
N ASN A 107 13.07 2.82 -5.65
CA ASN A 107 14.18 1.96 -5.27
C ASN A 107 14.81 2.49 -3.98
N ALA A 108 14.95 1.64 -2.98
CA ALA A 108 15.51 2.00 -1.68
C ALA A 108 16.33 0.84 -1.12
N ASN A 109 17.50 1.14 -0.56
CA ASN A 109 18.38 0.12 0.01
C ASN A 109 17.84 -0.48 1.32
N ALA A 110 17.18 0.36 2.14
CA ALA A 110 16.67 -0.06 3.45
C ALA A 110 15.18 -0.45 3.41
N GLY A 111 14.35 0.29 2.68
CA GLY A 111 12.93 -0.03 2.54
C GLY A 111 12.07 1.13 2.05
N VAL A 112 10.80 0.83 1.77
CA VAL A 112 9.75 1.78 1.38
C VAL A 112 8.58 1.60 2.34
N GLY A 113 8.15 2.67 3.01
CA GLY A 113 7.03 2.66 3.95
C GLY A 113 5.80 3.38 3.39
N ILE A 114 4.60 2.85 3.68
CA ILE A 114 3.31 3.46 3.34
C ILE A 114 2.46 3.47 4.60
N ILE A 115 2.02 4.65 5.02
CA ILE A 115 1.14 4.84 6.18
C ILE A 115 -0.10 5.57 5.68
N ALA A 116 -1.27 4.94 5.80
CA ALA A 116 -2.55 5.51 5.39
C ALA A 116 -3.54 5.49 6.55
N GLY A 117 -4.31 6.56 6.72
CA GLY A 117 -5.32 6.67 7.77
C GLY A 117 -6.62 5.90 7.48
N THR A 118 -6.80 5.41 6.26
CA THR A 118 -8.04 4.70 5.86
C THR A 118 -7.72 3.47 5.01
N SER A 119 -7.13 3.65 3.83
CA SER A 119 -6.86 2.53 2.94
C SER A 119 -5.65 2.75 2.05
N VAL A 120 -5.11 1.65 1.56
CA VAL A 120 -4.18 1.59 0.43
C VAL A 120 -4.85 0.77 -0.65
N SER A 121 -5.08 1.35 -1.83
CA SER A 121 -5.71 0.67 -2.97
C SER A 121 -4.70 0.44 -4.08
N ILE A 122 -4.66 -0.79 -4.61
CA ILE A 122 -3.81 -1.16 -5.74
C ILE A 122 -4.71 -1.74 -6.82
N GLU A 123 -4.70 -1.11 -8.00
CA GLU A 123 -5.46 -1.56 -9.16
C GLU A 123 -4.52 -1.78 -10.33
N ALA A 124 -4.57 -2.98 -10.92
CA ALA A 124 -3.77 -3.33 -12.08
C ALA A 124 -4.65 -3.98 -13.14
N GLY A 125 -4.58 -3.50 -14.38
CA GLY A 125 -5.29 -4.11 -15.52
C GLY A 125 -4.71 -5.47 -15.95
N GLY A 126 -3.50 -5.80 -15.51
CA GLY A 126 -2.82 -7.07 -15.76
C GLY A 126 -2.71 -7.90 -14.47
N PHE A 127 -1.55 -7.83 -13.81
CA PHE A 127 -1.26 -8.54 -12.58
C PHE A 127 -0.52 -7.65 -11.58
N VAL A 128 -0.54 -8.07 -10.32
CA VAL A 128 0.35 -7.56 -9.27
C VAL A 128 1.28 -8.70 -8.87
N SER A 129 2.58 -8.43 -8.78
CA SER A 129 3.60 -9.39 -8.36
C SER A 129 4.33 -8.89 -7.13
N ILE A 130 4.54 -9.79 -6.17
CA ILE A 130 5.32 -9.54 -4.96
C ILE A 130 6.34 -10.68 -4.85
N GLU A 131 7.61 -10.31 -4.73
CA GLU A 131 8.71 -11.25 -4.61
C GLU A 131 9.60 -10.81 -3.44
N ALA A 132 9.94 -11.76 -2.57
CA ALA A 132 10.87 -11.56 -1.47
C ALA A 132 11.95 -12.64 -1.57
N GLY A 133 13.23 -12.23 -1.55
CA GLY A 133 14.35 -13.16 -1.48
C GLY A 133 14.52 -13.83 -0.12
N GLY A 134 13.89 -13.27 0.92
CA GLY A 134 13.79 -13.83 2.27
C GLY A 134 12.34 -14.18 2.62
N GLY A 135 11.92 -13.89 3.85
CA GLY A 135 10.54 -14.10 4.29
C GLY A 135 9.57 -13.02 3.82
N MET A 136 8.32 -13.41 3.59
CA MET A 136 7.17 -12.50 3.46
C MET A 136 6.30 -12.67 4.70
N SER A 137 5.92 -11.56 5.36
CA SER A 137 5.06 -11.58 6.55
C SER A 137 3.89 -10.61 6.37
N ILE A 138 2.73 -11.01 6.89
CA ILE A 138 1.50 -10.21 6.88
C ILE A 138 0.96 -10.26 8.31
N ALA A 139 0.68 -9.09 8.88
CA ALA A 139 0.08 -8.96 10.19
C ALA A 139 -1.11 -7.99 10.11
N ALA A 140 -2.27 -8.43 10.58
CA ALA A 140 -3.48 -7.63 10.68
C ALA A 140 -3.91 -7.60 12.15
N GLY A 141 -4.19 -6.40 12.69
CA GLY A 141 -4.73 -6.24 14.04
C GLY A 141 -6.22 -6.58 14.17
N GLY A 142 -6.89 -6.80 13.03
CA GLY A 142 -8.25 -7.31 12.92
C GLY A 142 -8.29 -8.35 11.81
N ASP A 143 -9.40 -8.41 11.08
CA ASP A 143 -9.60 -9.45 10.06
C ASP A 143 -8.70 -9.27 8.83
N LEU A 144 -8.29 -10.39 8.25
CA LEU A 144 -7.64 -10.48 6.94
C LEU A 144 -8.56 -11.21 5.96
N ASP A 145 -9.19 -10.45 5.05
CA ASP A 145 -10.04 -11.00 4.00
C ASP A 145 -9.29 -11.18 2.68
N LEU A 146 -9.41 -12.37 2.07
CA LEU A 146 -8.89 -12.67 0.73
C LEU A 146 -10.00 -13.21 -0.18
N SER A 147 -10.31 -12.47 -1.24
CA SER A 147 -11.30 -12.87 -2.25
C SER A 147 -10.64 -13.15 -3.59
N VAL A 148 -10.85 -14.36 -4.12
CA VAL A 148 -10.33 -14.80 -5.41
C VAL A 148 -11.46 -15.39 -6.24
N THR A 149 -11.72 -14.80 -7.41
CA THR A 149 -12.92 -15.12 -8.22
C THR A 149 -12.77 -16.33 -9.13
N LYS A 150 -11.53 -16.75 -9.41
CA LYS A 150 -11.25 -17.87 -10.32
C LYS A 150 -10.52 -19.00 -9.62
N LYS A 151 -9.24 -18.79 -9.30
CA LYS A 151 -8.38 -19.83 -8.73
C LYS A 151 -7.33 -19.21 -7.82
N MET A 152 -7.23 -19.76 -6.62
CA MET A 152 -6.06 -19.61 -5.76
C MET A 152 -5.19 -20.86 -5.94
N SER A 153 -3.89 -20.68 -6.18
CA SER A 153 -2.91 -21.78 -6.24
C SER A 153 -1.74 -21.43 -5.33
N ALA A 154 -1.31 -22.38 -4.50
CA ALA A 154 -0.15 -22.27 -3.64
C ALA A 154 0.74 -23.50 -3.82
N GLU A 155 2.05 -23.29 -3.90
CA GLU A 155 3.06 -24.35 -3.91
C GLU A 155 3.90 -24.21 -2.65
N ILE A 156 3.91 -25.25 -1.82
CA ILE A 156 4.59 -25.27 -0.53
C ILE A 156 5.52 -26.48 -0.53
N LYS A 157 6.83 -26.24 -0.40
CA LYS A 157 7.85 -27.29 -0.59
C LYS A 157 8.24 -28.03 0.69
N GLU A 158 8.18 -27.37 1.84
CA GLU A 158 8.62 -27.95 3.11
C GLU A 158 7.44 -28.33 4.01
N GLY A 159 6.59 -27.37 4.37
CA GLY A 159 5.42 -27.62 5.20
C GLY A 159 4.53 -26.39 5.34
N LEU A 160 3.29 -26.61 5.77
CA LEU A 160 2.33 -25.58 6.11
C LEU A 160 1.86 -25.81 7.55
N GLU A 161 2.02 -24.79 8.38
CA GLU A 161 1.47 -24.74 9.73
C GLU A 161 0.34 -23.71 9.76
N VAL A 162 -0.80 -24.10 10.35
CA VAL A 162 -1.96 -23.24 10.55
C VAL A 162 -2.36 -23.35 12.01
N GLU A 163 -2.27 -22.23 12.72
CA GLU A 163 -2.63 -22.12 14.13
C GLU A 163 -3.86 -21.20 14.27
N VAL A 164 -4.82 -21.65 15.06
CA VAL A 164 -6.05 -20.89 15.37
C VAL A 164 -6.19 -20.91 16.89
N GLU A 165 -6.04 -19.74 17.52
CA GLU A 165 -6.22 -19.57 18.96
C GLU A 165 -7.57 -18.90 19.26
N GLY A 166 -8.30 -19.41 20.25
CA GLY A 166 -9.54 -18.80 20.76
C GLY A 166 -10.75 -18.90 19.83
N GLY A 167 -10.82 -19.90 18.95
CA GLY A 167 -11.94 -20.08 18.03
C GLY A 167 -11.94 -21.42 17.28
N GLU A 168 -12.81 -21.54 16.27
CA GLU A 168 -12.88 -22.72 15.39
C GLU A 168 -12.11 -22.53 14.08
N ALA A 169 -11.46 -23.59 13.61
CA ALA A 169 -10.94 -23.66 12.25
C ALA A 169 -11.98 -24.33 11.35
N LYS A 170 -12.42 -23.65 10.28
CA LYS A 170 -13.49 -24.14 9.41
C LYS A 170 -13.12 -24.08 7.94
N ILE A 171 -13.33 -25.20 7.24
CA ILE A 171 -13.20 -25.31 5.78
C ILE A 171 -14.58 -25.64 5.21
N THR A 172 -15.05 -24.83 4.26
CA THR A 172 -16.31 -25.08 3.55
C THR A 172 -16.07 -25.16 2.05
N ILE A 173 -16.42 -26.29 1.43
CA ILE A 173 -16.24 -26.54 -0.01
C ILE A 173 -17.53 -27.15 -0.55
N ASN A 174 -18.24 -26.43 -1.42
CA ASN A 174 -19.49 -26.88 -2.06
C ASN A 174 -20.52 -27.46 -1.07
N GLY A 175 -20.62 -26.89 0.14
CA GLY A 175 -21.53 -27.34 1.20
C GLY A 175 -20.96 -28.42 2.14
N THR A 176 -19.85 -29.07 1.78
CA THR A 176 -19.08 -29.89 2.73
C THR A 176 -18.40 -28.98 3.74
N VAL A 177 -18.51 -29.30 5.02
CA VAL A 177 -17.93 -28.51 6.11
C VAL A 177 -17.04 -29.42 6.96
N ILE A 178 -15.79 -28.99 7.14
CA ILE A 178 -14.85 -29.55 8.11
C ILE A 178 -14.62 -28.49 9.18
N THR A 179 -14.81 -28.85 10.43
CA THR A 179 -14.62 -27.94 11.56
C THR A 179 -13.77 -28.61 12.63
N VAL A 180 -12.78 -27.87 13.14
CA VAL A 180 -12.10 -28.15 14.41
C VAL A 180 -12.55 -27.08 15.39
N THR A 181 -13.20 -27.48 16.48
CA THR A 181 -13.70 -26.55 17.50
C THR A 181 -12.59 -26.13 18.45
N GLU A 182 -12.84 -25.10 19.25
CA GLU A 182 -11.93 -24.67 20.33
C GLU A 182 -11.65 -25.79 21.36
N ALA A 183 -12.61 -26.70 21.56
CA ALA A 183 -12.45 -27.87 22.44
C ALA A 183 -11.61 -28.99 21.80
N GLY A 184 -11.21 -28.84 20.53
CA GLY A 184 -10.49 -29.86 19.75
C GLY A 184 -11.40 -30.88 19.07
N ASP A 185 -12.73 -30.71 19.10
CA ASP A 185 -13.64 -31.64 18.42
C ASP A 185 -13.48 -31.48 16.91
N VAL A 186 -13.31 -32.62 16.22
CA VAL A 186 -13.25 -32.66 14.75
C VAL A 186 -14.57 -33.16 14.21
N SER A 187 -15.21 -32.38 13.33
CA SER A 187 -16.45 -32.78 12.65
C SER A 187 -16.34 -32.64 11.14
N VAL A 188 -16.91 -33.62 10.43
CA VAL A 188 -17.01 -33.63 8.97
C VAL A 188 -18.47 -33.82 8.59
N LYS A 189 -19.06 -32.81 7.94
CA LYS A 189 -20.44 -32.82 7.46
C LYS A 189 -20.43 -32.76 5.93
N SER A 190 -20.95 -33.81 5.29
CA SER A 190 -21.10 -33.88 3.83
C SER A 190 -22.59 -33.92 3.46
N PRO A 191 -23.04 -33.14 2.45
CA PRO A 191 -24.44 -33.16 2.00
C PRO A 191 -24.80 -34.42 1.20
N THR A 192 -23.83 -35.23 0.79
CA THR A 192 -24.07 -36.40 -0.07
C THR A 192 -23.52 -37.68 0.56
N LYS A 193 -22.21 -37.90 0.46
CA LYS A 193 -21.52 -39.08 0.98
C LYS A 193 -20.16 -38.70 1.57
N ILE A 194 -19.69 -39.53 2.49
CA ILE A 194 -18.29 -39.63 2.89
C ILE A 194 -17.85 -41.03 2.49
N GLU A 195 -16.86 -41.12 1.59
CA GLU A 195 -16.33 -42.40 1.10
C GLU A 195 -14.89 -42.55 1.59
N LEU A 196 -14.59 -43.68 2.21
CA LEU A 196 -13.28 -44.00 2.79
C LEU A 196 -12.80 -45.31 2.19
N GLU A 197 -11.68 -45.29 1.47
CA GLU A 197 -11.07 -46.46 0.85
C GLU A 197 -9.60 -46.55 1.25
N ALA A 198 -9.23 -47.63 1.92
CA ALA A 198 -7.86 -47.93 2.33
C ALA A 198 -7.72 -49.45 2.57
N PRO A 199 -6.50 -50.01 2.50
CA PRO A 199 -6.27 -51.41 2.86
C PRO A 199 -6.73 -51.75 4.28
N GLU A 200 -6.66 -50.79 5.21
CA GLU A 200 -7.14 -50.93 6.59
C GLU A 200 -7.77 -49.61 7.06
N ILE A 201 -8.95 -49.71 7.68
CA ILE A 201 -9.60 -48.60 8.40
C ILE A 201 -9.81 -49.07 9.84
N LYS A 202 -9.20 -48.37 10.79
CA LYS A 202 -9.31 -48.68 12.22
C LYS A 202 -10.00 -47.53 12.95
N ALA A 203 -11.12 -47.83 13.61
CA ALA A 203 -11.81 -46.92 14.50
C ALA A 203 -11.71 -47.47 15.94
N THR A 204 -11.12 -46.68 16.84
CA THR A 204 -11.00 -47.02 18.26
C THR A 204 -11.39 -45.81 19.10
N ALA A 205 -12.26 -46.01 20.07
CA ALA A 205 -12.58 -45.03 21.09
C ALA A 205 -12.29 -45.66 22.46
N GLU A 206 -11.61 -44.93 23.35
CA GLU A 206 -11.39 -45.40 24.74
C GLU A 206 -12.72 -45.51 25.49
N THR A 207 -13.70 -44.67 25.12
CA THR A 207 -15.05 -44.61 25.66
C THR A 207 -16.03 -44.23 24.57
N GLY A 208 -17.28 -44.70 24.65
CA GLY A 208 -18.35 -44.35 23.71
C GLY A 208 -18.80 -45.53 22.85
N ASP A 209 -19.52 -45.22 21.79
CA ASP A 209 -20.14 -46.19 20.89
C ASP A 209 -19.99 -45.75 19.43
N ILE A 210 -20.09 -46.70 18.51
CA ILE A 210 -20.20 -46.44 17.08
C ILE A 210 -21.65 -46.73 16.70
N GLU A 211 -22.36 -45.71 16.21
CA GLU A 211 -23.74 -45.88 15.78
C GLU A 211 -23.84 -45.90 14.26
N ILE A 212 -24.57 -46.88 13.71
CA ILE A 212 -24.92 -46.96 12.29
C ILE A 212 -26.43 -46.92 12.19
N GLN A 213 -26.98 -45.89 11.53
CA GLN A 213 -28.44 -45.67 11.45
C GLN A 213 -29.11 -45.59 12.83
N GLY A 214 -28.41 -45.07 13.85
CA GLY A 214 -28.87 -45.03 15.23
C GLY A 214 -28.84 -46.38 15.96
N ILE A 215 -28.21 -47.40 15.38
CA ILE A 215 -28.00 -48.71 15.99
C ILE A 215 -26.59 -48.74 16.59
N SER A 216 -26.54 -48.91 17.91
CA SER A 216 -25.33 -49.13 18.70
C SER A 216 -24.55 -50.35 18.21
N LEU A 217 -23.27 -50.21 17.89
CA LEU A 217 -22.42 -51.35 17.58
C LEU A 217 -22.13 -52.17 18.84
N VAL A 218 -22.04 -51.53 20.01
CA VAL A 218 -21.78 -52.19 21.30
C VAL A 218 -23.00 -52.96 21.82
N ASN A 219 -24.21 -52.41 21.69
CA ASN A 219 -25.43 -52.91 22.36
C ASN A 219 -26.50 -53.42 21.39
N HIS A 220 -26.17 -53.74 20.14
CA HIS A 220 -27.15 -54.28 19.20
C HIS A 220 -27.71 -55.64 19.65
N THR A 221 -28.99 -55.88 19.34
CA THR A 221 -29.67 -57.16 19.59
C THR A 221 -30.10 -57.81 18.28
N HIS A 222 -29.96 -59.13 18.16
CA HIS A 222 -30.47 -59.89 17.03
C HIS A 222 -31.90 -60.38 17.31
N ASN A 223 -32.84 -60.11 16.40
CA ASN A 223 -34.20 -60.66 16.47
C ASN A 223 -34.24 -61.99 15.74
N ASP A 224 -33.69 -63.02 16.38
CA ASP A 224 -33.81 -64.39 15.89
C ASP A 224 -35.23 -64.85 16.19
N GLY A 225 -36.10 -64.81 15.18
CA GLY A 225 -37.46 -65.29 15.27
C GLY A 225 -37.53 -66.82 15.40
N ALA A 226 -37.07 -67.39 16.51
CA ALA A 226 -37.49 -68.67 17.08
C ALA A 226 -36.69 -69.03 18.35
N VAL A 227 -37.13 -68.57 19.52
CA VAL A 227 -36.88 -69.33 20.76
C VAL A 227 -38.06 -70.26 20.94
N LYS A 228 -38.02 -71.43 20.29
CA LYS A 228 -38.74 -72.59 20.85
C LYS A 228 -37.96 -72.99 22.11
N LYS A 229 -38.63 -72.94 23.26
CA LYS A 229 -38.15 -73.56 24.50
C LYS A 229 -37.68 -74.98 24.19
N PRO A 230 -36.54 -75.44 24.70
CA PRO A 230 -36.36 -76.86 24.93
C PRO A 230 -37.40 -77.27 25.97
N ASP A 231 -38.29 -78.18 25.59
CA ASP A 231 -39.12 -78.89 26.55
C ASP A 231 -38.20 -79.78 27.41
N GLN A 232 -38.46 -79.72 28.72
CA GLN A 232 -37.94 -80.52 29.85
C GLN A 232 -36.59 -80.12 30.45
#